data_AF-A0A349QAT5-F1
#
_entry.id   AF-A0A349QAT5-F1
#
_cell.length_a   1.000
_cell.length_b   1.000
_cell.length_c   1.000
_cell.angle_alpha   90.00
_cell.angle_beta   90.00
_cell.angle_gamma   90.00
#
_symmetry.space_group_name_H-M   'P 1'
#
loop_
_entity.id
_entity.type
_entity.pdbx_description
1 polymer ?
#
loop_
_entity_poly.entity_id
_entity_poly.type
_entity_poly.pdbx_seq_one_letter_code
_entity_poly.pdbx_strand_id
1 'polypeptide(L)'
;MDKKIFVERETYEKNGKQYFTYFIKGVVRGIEARVQLMPPDFTGYTVLDIVFGNENKAELVVTPYEIKDEKTGKVVSGNTYGVRSFDEDGEVYECKIQPFKSSDRALLNMLIR
;
A
#
# COMPACT_ATOMS: atom_id res chain seq x y z
N MET A 1 18.21 -9.83 3.31
CA MET A 1 17.28 -9.38 4.38
C MET A 1 16.19 -8.61 3.67
N ASP A 2 14.99 -9.20 3.55
CA ASP A 2 13.84 -8.47 3.03
C ASP A 2 13.55 -7.30 3.97
N LYS A 3 13.70 -6.09 3.46
CA LYS A 3 13.38 -4.89 4.21
C LYS A 3 11.86 -4.82 4.32
N LYS A 4 11.33 -5.20 5.48
CA LYS A 4 9.90 -5.03 5.77
C LYS A 4 9.54 -3.54 5.70
N ILE A 5 8.64 -3.21 4.80
CA ILE A 5 8.07 -1.87 4.66
C ILE A 5 6.70 -1.92 5.34
N PHE A 6 6.36 -0.85 6.07
CA PHE A 6 5.07 -0.72 6.70
C PHE A 6 4.26 0.38 6.03
N VAL A 7 2.96 0.15 5.90
CA VAL A 7 1.98 1.20 5.63
C VAL A 7 1.51 1.73 6.97
N GLU A 8 1.67 3.04 7.16
CA GLU A 8 1.17 3.78 8.31
C GLU A 8 -0.22 4.37 7.99
N ARG A 9 -1.01 4.60 9.03
CA ARG A 9 -2.21 5.45 8.95
C ARG A 9 -2.20 6.55 10.00
N GLU A 10 -2.81 7.67 9.68
CA GLU A 10 -3.07 8.76 10.61
C GLU A 10 -4.42 9.39 10.31
N THR A 11 -5.02 10.08 11.29
CA THR A 11 -6.30 10.75 11.08
C THR A 11 -6.13 12.17 10.57
N TYR A 12 -7.02 12.60 9.68
CA TYR A 12 -7.16 13.99 9.27
C TYR A 12 -8.63 14.42 9.34
N GLU A 13 -8.87 15.71 9.52
CA GLU A 13 -10.22 16.28 9.50
C GLU A 13 -10.56 16.83 8.12
N LYS A 14 -11.78 16.56 7.65
CA LYS A 14 -12.34 17.18 6.46
C LYS A 14 -13.84 17.38 6.64
N ASN A 15 -14.32 18.61 6.46
CA ASN A 15 -15.74 18.96 6.60
C ASN A 15 -16.35 18.53 7.95
N GLY A 16 -15.60 18.69 9.06
CA GLY A 16 -16.03 18.30 10.40
C GLY A 16 -16.14 16.78 10.64
N LYS A 17 -15.57 15.96 9.74
CA LYS A 17 -15.47 14.51 9.89
C LYS A 17 -14.01 14.09 9.92
N GLN A 18 -13.71 13.11 10.76
CA GLN A 18 -12.39 12.50 10.87
C GLN A 18 -12.27 11.31 9.91
N TYR A 19 -11.15 11.23 9.20
CA TYR A 19 -10.86 10.19 8.22
C TYR A 19 -9.44 9.66 8.42
N PHE A 20 -9.18 8.43 8.02
CA PHE A 20 -7.81 7.91 7.93
C PHE A 20 -7.18 8.24 6.57
N THR A 21 -5.89 8.59 6.60
CA THR A 21 -5.02 8.57 5.42
C THR A 21 -3.94 7.52 5.58
N TYR A 22 -3.60 6.84 4.49
CA TYR A 22 -2.68 5.70 4.46
C TYR A 22 -1.46 6.05 3.63
N PHE A 23 -0.27 5.72 4.14
CA PHE A 23 0.96 6.15 3.50
C PHE A 23 2.18 5.31 3.89
N ILE A 24 3.23 5.39 3.08
CA ILE A 24 4.57 4.88 3.42
C ILE A 24 5.51 6.08 3.56
N LYS A 25 6.33 6.07 4.60
CA LYS A 25 7.46 7.00 4.76
C LYS A 25 8.77 6.31 4.40
N GLY A 26 9.69 7.06 3.83
CA GLY A 26 11.05 6.59 3.60
C GLY A 26 11.96 7.71 3.12
N VAL A 27 13.23 7.39 2.87
CA VAL A 27 14.23 8.35 2.38
C VAL A 27 14.73 7.90 1.02
N VAL A 28 14.62 8.77 0.02
CA VAL A 28 15.15 8.55 -1.33
C VAL A 28 16.24 9.59 -1.59
N ARG A 29 17.49 9.15 -1.73
CA ARG A 29 18.65 10.04 -1.99
C ARG A 29 18.78 11.22 -1.00
N GLY A 30 18.49 10.97 0.28
CA GLY A 30 18.54 11.98 1.35
C GLY A 30 17.31 12.87 1.45
N ILE A 31 16.29 12.65 0.62
CA ILE A 31 15.02 13.39 0.66
C ILE A 31 13.96 12.50 1.33
N GLU A 32 13.28 13.03 2.34
CA GLU A 32 12.12 12.37 2.93
C GLU A 32 10.98 12.30 1.92
N ALA A 33 10.51 11.09 1.65
CA ALA A 33 9.40 10.80 0.76
C ALA A 33 8.23 10.24 1.57
N ARG A 34 7.04 10.74 1.26
CA ARG A 34 5.78 10.23 1.79
C ARG A 34 4.89 9.83 0.60
N VAL A 35 4.58 8.55 0.50
CA VAL A 35 3.78 7.97 -0.57
C VAL A 35 2.37 7.75 -0.07
N GLN A 36 1.39 8.42 -0.69
CA GLN A 36 0.00 8.21 -0.33
C GLN A 36 -0.58 6.98 -1.04
N LEU A 37 -1.35 6.19 -0.29
CA LEU A 37 -1.96 4.95 -0.75
C LEU A 37 -3.48 5.01 -0.56
N MET A 38 -4.21 4.32 -1.43
CA MET A 38 -5.65 4.15 -1.33
C MET A 38 -6.06 2.73 -1.74
N PRO A 39 -7.20 2.21 -1.25
CA PRO A 39 -7.81 1.03 -1.83
C PRO A 39 -8.31 1.30 -3.27
N PRO A 40 -8.51 0.25 -4.09
CA PRO A 40 -9.07 0.37 -5.44
C PRO A 40 -10.48 0.98 -5.50
N ASP A 41 -11.27 0.79 -4.45
CA ASP A 41 -12.66 1.20 -4.34
C ASP A 41 -12.99 1.69 -2.91
N PHE A 42 -14.18 2.27 -2.74
CA PHE A 42 -14.59 2.84 -1.45
C PHE A 42 -14.84 1.80 -0.37
N THR A 43 -15.28 0.59 -0.72
CA THR A 43 -15.51 -0.49 0.25
C THR A 43 -14.17 -1.00 0.82
N GLY A 44 -13.09 -0.88 0.05
CA GLY A 44 -11.75 -1.21 0.53
C GLY A 44 -11.28 -0.40 1.74
N TYR A 45 -11.86 0.78 2.03
CA TYR A 45 -11.54 1.50 3.27
C TYR A 45 -12.04 0.74 4.51
N THR A 46 -13.20 0.10 4.44
CA THR A 46 -13.68 -0.79 5.51
C THR A 46 -12.75 -1.98 5.71
N VAL A 47 -12.20 -2.52 4.62
CA VAL A 47 -11.21 -3.62 4.71
C VAL A 47 -9.92 -3.13 5.35
N LEU A 48 -9.47 -1.90 5.05
CA LEU A 48 -8.32 -1.30 5.74
C LEU A 48 -8.58 -1.07 7.23
N ASP A 49 -9.80 -0.68 7.62
CA ASP A 49 -10.16 -0.56 9.03
C ASP A 49 -10.03 -1.92 9.75
N ILE A 50 -10.41 -3.01 9.09
CA ILE A 50 -10.23 -4.39 9.61
C ILE A 50 -8.75 -4.76 9.68
N VAL A 51 -8.00 -4.57 8.58
CA VAL A 51 -6.56 -4.91 8.51
C VAL A 51 -5.75 -4.17 9.58
N PHE A 52 -6.01 -2.88 9.78
CA PHE A 52 -5.29 -2.12 10.79
C PHE A 52 -5.80 -2.38 12.22
N GLY A 53 -7.07 -2.74 12.40
CA GLY A 53 -7.67 -2.94 13.72
C GLY A 53 -7.44 -1.73 14.63
N ASN A 54 -6.75 -1.93 15.75
CA ASN A 54 -6.37 -0.87 16.70
C ASN A 54 -4.96 -0.29 16.44
N GLU A 55 -4.22 -0.82 15.48
CA GLU A 55 -2.86 -0.42 15.17
C GLU A 55 -2.81 0.75 14.17
N ASN A 56 -1.67 1.43 14.13
CA ASN A 56 -1.40 2.52 13.17
C ASN A 56 -0.42 2.12 12.06
N LYS A 57 -0.02 0.85 12.02
CA LYS A 57 0.88 0.30 10.99
C LYS A 57 0.50 -1.14 10.66
N ALA A 58 0.66 -1.51 9.39
CA ALA A 58 0.51 -2.89 8.91
C ALA A 58 1.53 -3.15 7.79
N GLU A 59 1.85 -4.43 7.52
CA GLU A 59 2.93 -4.81 6.62
C GLU A 59 2.54 -4.57 5.15
N LEU A 60 3.44 -3.96 4.36
CA LEU A 60 3.28 -3.87 2.91
C LEU A 60 3.64 -5.22 2.28
N VAL A 61 2.71 -5.79 1.53
CA VAL A 61 2.93 -6.94 0.67
C VAL A 61 3.16 -6.46 -0.75
N VAL A 62 4.27 -6.87 -1.35
CA VAL A 62 4.60 -6.59 -2.76
C VAL A 62 4.56 -7.91 -3.52
N THR A 63 3.63 -8.04 -4.46
CA THR A 63 3.51 -9.25 -5.30
C THR A 63 3.88 -8.91 -6.74
N PRO A 64 5.04 -9.39 -7.25
CA PRO A 64 5.42 -9.20 -8.63
C PRO A 64 4.49 -9.98 -9.57
N TYR A 65 4.24 -9.42 -10.74
CA TYR A 65 3.53 -10.09 -11.82
C TYR A 65 4.28 -9.94 -13.14
N GLU A 66 4.08 -10.93 -14.02
CA GLU A 66 4.51 -10.89 -15.40
C GLU A 66 3.38 -11.44 -16.26
N ILE A 67 2.94 -10.67 -17.24
CA ILE A 67 1.88 -11.03 -18.17
C ILE A 67 2.50 -11.03 -19.57
N LYS A 68 2.44 -12.16 -20.24
CA LYS A 68 2.83 -12.30 -21.64
C LYS A 68 1.57 -12.26 -22.50
N ASP A 69 1.49 -11.27 -23.39
CA ASP A 69 0.48 -11.25 -24.44
C ASP A 69 0.86 -12.29 -25.50
N GLU A 70 0.09 -13.37 -25.57
CA GLU A 70 0.36 -14.48 -26.50
C GLU A 70 0.22 -14.09 -27.97
N LYS A 71 -0.55 -13.03 -28.29
CA LYS A 71 -0.78 -12.58 -29.67
C LYS A 71 0.33 -11.65 -30.16
N THR A 72 0.83 -10.78 -29.29
CA THR A 72 1.85 -9.78 -29.64
C THR A 72 3.25 -10.16 -29.21
N GLY A 73 3.39 -11.17 -28.34
CA GLY A 73 4.65 -11.54 -27.70
C GLY A 73 5.13 -10.53 -26.65
N LYS A 74 4.36 -9.46 -26.38
CA LYS A 74 4.74 -8.41 -25.45
C LYS A 74 4.67 -8.91 -24.01
N VAL A 75 5.75 -8.71 -23.26
CA VAL A 75 5.81 -8.98 -21.82
C VAL A 75 5.57 -7.68 -21.06
N VAL A 76 4.63 -7.72 -20.12
CA VAL A 76 4.32 -6.62 -19.19
C VAL A 76 4.57 -7.13 -17.78
N SER A 77 5.52 -6.52 -17.08
CA SER A 77 5.82 -6.84 -15.69
C SER A 77 5.56 -5.65 -14.76
N GLY A 78 5.34 -5.95 -13.49
CA GLY A 78 5.13 -4.93 -12.46
C GLY A 78 4.89 -5.54 -11.10
N ASN A 79 4.45 -4.71 -10.16
CA ASN A 79 4.07 -5.13 -8.82
C ASN A 79 2.62 -4.78 -8.54
N THR A 80 1.95 -5.65 -7.79
CA THR A 80 0.73 -5.33 -7.07
C THR A 80 1.05 -5.16 -5.59
N TYR A 81 0.22 -4.39 -4.89
CA TYR A 81 0.46 -4.00 -3.51
C TYR A 81 -0.73 -4.39 -2.64
N GLY A 82 -0.43 -4.91 -1.46
CA GLY A 82 -1.39 -5.20 -0.41
C GLY A 82 -0.90 -4.70 0.94
N VAL A 83 -1.82 -4.52 1.88
CA VAL A 83 -1.51 -4.32 3.29
C VAL A 83 -2.01 -5.54 4.04
N ARG A 84 -1.14 -6.15 4.86
CA ARG A 84 -1.43 -7.39 5.58
C ARG A 84 -1.16 -7.24 7.07
N SER A 85 -2.04 -7.84 7.85
CA SER A 85 -1.88 -8.07 9.29
C SER A 85 -2.33 -9.48 9.65
N PHE A 86 -2.06 -9.87 10.89
CA PHE A 86 -2.46 -11.13 11.49
C PHE A 86 -3.17 -10.81 12.80
N ASP A 87 -4.23 -11.55 13.12
CA ASP A 87 -4.84 -11.48 14.45
C ASP A 87 -4.11 -12.39 15.45
N GLU A 88 -4.69 -12.53 16.65
CA GLU A 88 -4.16 -13.34 17.75
C GLU A 88 -4.15 -14.85 17.43
N ASP A 89 -5.06 -15.31 16.56
CA ASP A 89 -5.19 -16.70 16.15
C ASP A 89 -4.36 -17.03 14.89
N GLY A 90 -3.76 -16.01 14.27
CA GLY A 90 -2.93 -16.11 13.08
C GLY A 90 -3.70 -16.02 11.76
N GLU A 91 -4.99 -15.65 11.79
CA GLU A 91 -5.79 -15.39 10.61
C GLU A 91 -5.24 -14.18 9.84
N VAL A 92 -5.23 -14.30 8.52
CA VAL A 92 -4.61 -13.30 7.64
C VAL A 92 -5.67 -12.33 7.14
N TYR A 93 -5.49 -11.05 7.48
CA TYR A 93 -6.28 -9.97 6.92
C TYR A 93 -5.45 -9.21 5.89
N GLU A 94 -5.96 -9.11 4.66
CA GLU A 94 -5.28 -8.40 3.58
C GLU A 94 -6.23 -7.49 2.79
N CYS A 95 -5.74 -6.28 2.49
CA CYS A 95 -6.40 -5.34 1.60
C CYS A 95 -5.49 -4.98 0.43
N LYS A 96 -5.99 -5.06 -0.80
CA LYS A 96 -5.29 -4.52 -1.97
C LYS A 96 -5.26 -3.00 -1.90
N ILE A 97 -4.12 -2.42 -2.27
CA ILE A 97 -3.90 -0.97 -2.30
C ILE A 97 -3.19 -0.54 -3.57
N GLN A 98 -3.29 0.75 -3.88
CA GLN A 98 -2.60 1.39 -4.98
C GLN A 98 -2.11 2.80 -4.61
N PRO A 99 -1.06 3.30 -5.27
CA PRO A 99 -0.65 4.70 -5.11
C PRO A 99 -1.79 5.65 -5.49
N PHE A 100 -2.01 6.68 -4.67
CA PHE A 100 -3.10 7.65 -4.87
C PHE A 100 -2.95 8.45 -6.17
N LYS A 101 -1.72 8.85 -6.51
CA LYS A 101 -1.38 9.56 -7.74
C LYS A 101 -0.21 8.93 -8.48
N SER A 102 0.03 9.39 -9.71
CA SER A 102 1.18 8.99 -10.52
C SER A 102 2.53 9.30 -9.84
N SER A 103 2.63 10.43 -9.12
CA SER A 103 3.82 10.78 -8.33
C SER A 103 4.04 9.83 -7.16
N ASP A 104 2.97 9.42 -6.46
CA ASP A 104 3.05 8.41 -5.41
C ASP A 104 3.57 7.09 -5.96
N ARG A 105 3.13 6.69 -7.15
CA ARG A 105 3.63 5.49 -7.84
C ARG A 105 5.13 5.60 -8.14
N ALA A 106 5.58 6.75 -8.62
CA ALA A 106 6.99 6.98 -8.91
C ALA A 106 7.84 6.89 -7.64
N LEU A 107 7.41 7.53 -6.55
CA LEU A 107 8.08 7.49 -5.25
C LEU A 107 8.08 6.07 -4.65
N LEU A 108 6.96 5.35 -4.74
CA LEU A 108 6.88 3.96 -4.27
C LEU A 108 7.92 3.09 -4.98
N ASN A 109 8.01 3.19 -6.32
CA ASN A 109 8.99 2.47 -7.12
C ASN A 109 10.45 2.85 -6.78
N MET A 110 10.69 4.03 -6.23
CA MET A 110 12.01 4.43 -5.73
C MET A 110 12.30 3.85 -4.33
N LEU A 111 11.26 3.66 -3.50
CA LEU A 111 11.37 3.17 -2.13
C LEU A 111 11.49 1.64 -2.03
N ILE A 112 10.82 0.89 -2.91
CA ILE A 112 10.77 -0.58 -2.88
C ILE A 112 11.91 -1.26 -3.67
N ARG A 113 12.91 -0.48 -4.11
CA ARG A 113 14.06 -0.97 -4.88
C ARG A 113 15.05 -1.76 -4.03
#